data_AF-A0A7M2C7D8-F1
#
_entry.id   AF-A0A7M2C7D8-F1
#
_cell.length_a   1.000
_cell.length_b   1.000
_cell.length_c   1.000
_cell.angle_alpha   90.00
_cell.angle_beta   90.00
_cell.angle_gamma   90.00
#
_symmetry.space_group_name_H-M   'P 1'
#
loop_
_entity.id
_entity.type
_entity.pdbx_description
1 polymer ?
#
loop_
_entity_poly.entity_id
_entity_poly.type
_entity_poly.pdbx_seq_one_letter_code
_entity_poly.pdbx_strand_id
1 'polypeptide(L)'
;MHFDRSNDRIIALLDDGSWDSAPNMIAPQLDMPETIGSVFRKDWRFLSVACIAMLTIAAAAMGVSIELSNHMSSSDLQALLVNYPAF
;
A
#
# COMPACT_ATOMS: atom_id res chain seq x y z
N MET A 1 -26.24 -7.93 12.28
CA MET A 1 -26.54 -6.83 11.33
C MET A 1 -25.23 -6.35 10.72
N HIS A 2 -25.18 -6.18 9.40
CA HIS A 2 -24.02 -5.75 8.63
C HIS A 2 -24.44 -4.59 7.72
N PHE A 3 -23.57 -3.59 7.57
CA PHE A 3 -23.83 -2.45 6.69
C PHE A 3 -23.06 -2.60 5.37
N ASP A 4 -23.81 -2.74 4.27
CA ASP A 4 -23.25 -2.75 2.93
C ASP A 4 -23.20 -1.32 2.37
N ARG A 5 -22.00 -0.74 2.41
CA ARG A 5 -21.70 0.61 1.88
C ARG A 5 -21.84 0.72 0.37
N SER A 6 -21.68 -0.38 -0.37
CA SER A 6 -21.70 -0.32 -1.83
C SER A 6 -23.12 -0.12 -2.39
N ASN A 7 -24.12 -0.58 -1.64
CA ASN A 7 -25.53 -0.52 -2.02
C ASN A 7 -26.40 0.30 -1.05
N ASP A 8 -25.77 0.97 -0.07
CA ASP A 8 -26.41 1.76 1.01
C ASP A 8 -27.55 1.01 1.72
N ARG A 9 -27.26 -0.23 2.15
CA ARG A 9 -28.24 -1.14 2.75
C ARG A 9 -27.74 -1.74 4.05
N ILE A 10 -28.66 -1.95 4.97
CA ILE A 10 -28.43 -2.73 6.18
C ILE A 10 -28.96 -4.15 5.91
N ILE A 11 -28.08 -5.13 6.10
CA ILE A 11 -28.38 -6.55 5.94
C ILE A 11 -28.42 -7.17 7.33
N ALA A 12 -29.53 -7.81 7.68
CA ALA A 12 -29.70 -8.50 8.94
C ALA A 12 -29.94 -10.00 8.71
N LEU A 13 -29.29 -10.83 9.53
CA LEU A 13 -29.67 -12.23 9.67
C LEU A 13 -30.75 -12.28 10.75
N LEU A 14 -31.92 -12.80 10.40
CA LEU A 14 -33.04 -12.99 11.31
C LEU A 14 -32.90 -14.32 12.05
N ASP A 15 -33.61 -14.48 13.17
CA ASP A 15 -33.54 -15.68 14.01
C ASP A 15 -34.06 -16.95 13.29
N ASP A 16 -34.85 -16.78 12.23
CA ASP A 16 -35.29 -17.86 11.34
C ASP A 16 -34.22 -18.29 10.31
N GLY A 17 -33.04 -17.66 10.35
CA GLY A 17 -31.93 -17.91 9.44
C GLY A 17 -32.08 -17.24 8.06
N SER A 18 -33.14 -16.47 7.84
CA SER A 18 -33.34 -15.69 6.63
C SER A 18 -32.55 -14.38 6.67
N TRP A 19 -32.30 -13.84 5.49
CA TRP A 19 -31.61 -12.56 5.32
C TRP A 19 -32.62 -11.48 4.92
N ASP A 20 -32.69 -10.41 5.70
CA ASP A 20 -33.49 -9.22 5.40
C ASP A 20 -32.57 -8.06 4.99
N SER A 21 -33.02 -7.24 4.04
CA SER A 21 -32.28 -6.08 3.56
C SER A 21 -33.16 -4.84 3.53
N ALA A 22 -32.75 -3.80 4.25
CA ALA A 22 -33.47 -2.53 4.32
C ALA A 22 -32.60 -1.37 3.83
N PRO A 23 -33.20 -0.33 3.21
CA PRO A 23 -32.47 0.88 2.87
C PRO A 23 -31.93 1.55 4.14
N ASN A 24 -30.70 2.05 4.07
CA ASN A 24 -30.08 2.75 5.19
C ASN A 24 -30.76 4.11 5.40
N MET A 25 -31.50 4.25 6.50
CA MET A 25 -32.17 5.51 6.87
C MET A 25 -31.32 6.39 7.81
N ILE A 26 -30.12 5.92 8.19
CA ILE A 26 -29.16 6.72 8.93
C ILE A 26 -28.62 7.75 7.95
N ALA A 27 -28.66 9.03 8.32
CA ALA A 27 -28.37 10.16 7.44
C ALA A 27 -27.16 9.85 6.51
N PRO A 28 -27.31 9.94 5.17
CA PRO A 28 -26.25 9.55 4.22
C PRO A 28 -24.98 10.42 4.30
N GLN A 29 -25.00 11.46 5.14
CA GLN A 29 -23.87 12.34 5.45
C GLN A 29 -23.15 11.93 6.74
N LEU A 30 -23.60 10.87 7.42
CA LEU A 30 -22.98 10.40 8.66
C LEU A 30 -21.69 9.65 8.30
N ASP A 31 -20.59 10.39 8.32
CA ASP A 31 -19.27 9.86 8.01
C ASP A 31 -18.85 8.89 9.14
N MET A 32 -18.96 7.59 8.88
CA MET A 32 -18.50 6.59 9.83
C MET A 32 -16.98 6.64 9.94
N PRO A 33 -16.42 6.57 11.17
CA PRO A 33 -14.97 6.64 11.36
C PRO A 33 -14.27 5.61 10.48
N GLU A 34 -13.24 6.07 9.78
CA GLU A 34 -12.48 5.23 8.88
C GLU A 34 -11.77 4.11 9.68
N THR A 35 -12.08 2.87 9.33
CA THR A 35 -11.35 1.72 9.86
C THR A 35 -10.10 1.48 9.01
N ILE A 36 -9.06 0.88 9.61
CA ILE A 36 -7.81 0.54 8.92
C ILE A 36 -8.09 -0.19 7.60
N GLY A 37 -9.02 -1.17 7.61
CA GLY A 37 -9.41 -1.89 6.39
C GLY A 37 -10.10 -1.03 5.33
N SER A 38 -10.87 -0.01 5.74
CA SER A 38 -11.51 0.94 4.82
C SER A 38 -10.47 1.83 4.12
N VAL A 39 -9.50 2.35 4.86
CA VAL A 39 -8.41 3.19 4.33
C VAL A 39 -7.55 2.38 3.36
N PHE A 40 -7.12 1.18 3.75
CA PHE A 40 -6.35 0.31 2.86
C PHE A 40 -7.12 -0.06 1.60
N ARG A 41 -8.43 -0.33 1.66
CA ARG A 41 -9.23 -0.65 0.47
C ARG A 41 -9.42 0.56 -0.46
N LYS A 42 -9.59 1.75 0.12
CA LYS A 42 -9.74 3.01 -0.62
C LYS A 42 -8.44 3.42 -1.30
N ASP A 43 -7.32 3.30 -0.59
CA ASP A 43 -6.02 3.85 -1.02
C ASP A 43 -5.00 2.79 -1.46
N TRP A 44 -5.41 1.52 -1.60
CA TRP A 44 -4.54 0.42 -2.05
C TRP A 44 -3.78 0.75 -3.34
N ARG A 45 -4.45 1.44 -4.27
CA ARG A 45 -3.85 1.84 -5.55
C ARG A 45 -2.71 2.83 -5.35
N PHE A 46 -2.92 3.83 -4.50
CA PHE A 46 -1.88 4.81 -4.18
C PHE A 46 -0.69 4.14 -3.50
N LEU A 47 -0.95 3.29 -2.51
CA LEU A 47 0.08 2.50 -1.84
C LEU A 47 0.87 1.62 -2.83
N SER A 48 0.17 0.94 -3.74
CA SER A 48 0.82 0.09 -4.74
C SER A 48 1.72 0.89 -5.70
N VAL A 49 1.28 2.07 -6.13
CA VAL A 49 2.06 2.93 -7.02
C VAL A 49 3.30 3.46 -6.30
N ALA A 50 3.16 3.88 -5.04
CA ALA A 50 4.28 4.33 -4.22
C ALA A 50 5.32 3.21 -4.00
N CYS A 51 4.86 1.98 -3.69
CA CYS A 51 5.76 0.83 -3.57
C CYS A 51 6.49 0.52 -4.89
N ILE A 52 5.79 0.54 -6.02
CA ILE A 52 6.40 0.30 -7.33
C ILE A 52 7.45 1.38 -7.62
N ALA A 53 7.14 2.65 -7.38
CA ALA A 53 8.08 3.75 -7.60
C ALA A 53 9.34 3.63 -6.74
N MET A 54 9.21 3.23 -5.47
CA MET A 54 10.37 2.99 -4.60
C MET A 54 11.22 1.82 -5.11
N LEU A 55 10.57 0.72 -5.51
CA LEU A 55 11.28 -0.46 -6.03
C LEU A 55 11.99 -0.19 -7.35
N THR A 56 11.41 0.61 -8.25
CA THR A 56 12.06 0.96 -9.52
C THR A 56 13.30 1.81 -9.31
N ILE A 57 13.26 2.78 -8.39
CA ILE A 57 14.41 3.61 -8.04
C ILE A 57 15.51 2.74 -7.40
N ALA A 58 15.15 1.87 -6.46
CA ALA A 58 16.10 0.97 -5.82
C ALA A 58 16.76 0.01 -6.82
N ALA A 59 15.97 -0.57 -7.73
CA ALA A 59 16.48 -1.45 -8.78
C ALA A 59 17.42 -0.72 -9.75
N ALA A 60 17.09 0.52 -10.13
CA ALA A 60 17.95 1.34 -10.98
C ALA A 60 19.28 1.67 -10.29
N ALA A 61 19.25 2.07 -9.01
CA ALA A 61 20.45 2.35 -8.24
C ALA A 61 21.35 1.11 -8.08
N MET A 62 20.76 -0.05 -7.81
CA MET A 62 21.51 -1.31 -7.76
C MET A 62 22.13 -1.66 -9.13
N GLY A 63 21.37 -1.53 -10.21
CA GLY A 63 21.86 -1.78 -11.57
C GLY A 63 23.05 -0.90 -11.92
N VAL A 64 22.96 0.41 -11.66
CA VAL A 64 24.07 1.35 -11.85
C VAL A 64 25.28 0.97 -11.00
N SER A 65 25.07 0.56 -9.75
CA SER A 65 26.16 0.19 -8.85
C SER A 65 26.91 -1.06 -9.34
N ILE A 66 26.20 -2.05 -9.88
CA ILE A 66 26.78 -3.27 -10.43
C ILE A 66 27.59 -2.97 -11.70
N GLU A 67 27.01 -2.23 -12.64
CA GLU A 67 27.70 -1.85 -13.88
C GLU A 67 28.95 -1.01 -13.59
N LEU A 68 28.86 -0.05 -12.67
CA LEU A 68 30.02 0.73 -12.23
C LEU A 68 31.10 -0.19 -11.64
N SER A 69 30.73 -1.12 -10.77
CA SER A 69 31.67 -2.08 -10.18
C SER A 69 32.36 -2.95 -11.22
N ASN A 70 31.67 -3.34 -12.30
CA ASN A 70 32.24 -4.15 -13.37
C ASN A 70 33.27 -3.39 -14.22
N HIS A 71 33.14 -2.05 -14.30
CA HIS A 71 34.03 -1.18 -15.08
C HIS A 71 35.19 -0.60 -14.28
N MET A 72 35.19 -0.74 -12.94
CA MET A 72 36.26 -0.20 -12.09
C MET A 72 37.43 -1.18 -11.94
N SER A 73 38.65 -0.64 -11.93
CA SER A 73 39.85 -1.43 -11.64
C SER A 73 39.93 -1.78 -10.15
N SER A 74 40.64 -2.85 -9.80
CA SER A 74 40.80 -3.29 -8.41
C SER A 74 41.44 -2.23 -7.49
N SER A 75 42.24 -1.31 -8.02
CA SER A 75 42.76 -0.16 -7.29
C SER A 75 41.71 0.91 -7.00
N ASP A 76 40.76 1.15 -7.91
CA ASP A 76 39.71 2.16 -7.72
C ASP A 76 38.66 1.68 -6.71
N LEU A 77 38.36 0.38 -6.72
CA LEU A 77 37.48 -0.24 -5.71
C LEU A 77 38.09 -0.16 -4.29
N GLN A 78 39.41 -0.35 -4.17
CA GLN A 78 40.10 -0.16 -2.89
C GLN A 78 40.08 1.30 -2.42
N ALA A 79 40.21 2.27 -3.34
CA ALA A 79 40.11 3.69 -3.01
C ALA A 79 38.72 4.05 -2.50
N LEU A 80 37.65 3.49 -3.07
CA LEU A 80 36.27 3.66 -2.56
C LEU A 80 36.07 3.02 -1.18
N LEU A 81 36.67 1.87 -0.91
CA LEU A 81 36.58 1.19 0.38
C LEU A 81 37.28 1.99 1.50
N VAL A 82 38.48 2.51 1.22
CA VAL A 82 39.27 3.30 2.18
C VAL A 82 38.64 4.68 2.42
N ASN A 83 37.99 5.25 1.41
CA ASN A 83 37.41 6.59 1.49
C ASN A 83 35.91 6.58 1.82
N TYR A 84 35.33 5.42 2.17
CA TYR A 84 33.93 5.34 2.59
C TYR A 84 33.77 6.03 3.94
N PRO A 85 33.06 7.18 4.04
CA PRO A 85 32.82 7.79 5.32
C PRO A 85 31.85 6.91 6.10
N ALA A 86 32.36 6.23 7.13
CA ALA A 86 31.52 5.62 8.15
C ALA A 86 30.77 6.76 8.86
N PHE A 87 29.47 6.86 8.59
CA PHE A 87 28.56 7.66 9.41
C PHE A 87 28.33 6.96 10.76
#